data_AF-A0A0R0JRX1-F1
#
_entry.id   AF-A0A0R0JRX1-F1
#
_cell.length_a   1.000
_cell.length_b   1.000
_cell.length_c   1.000
_cell.angle_alpha   90.00
_cell.angle_beta   90.00
_cell.angle_gamma   90.00
#
_symmetry.space_group_name_H-M   'P 1'
#
loop_
_entity.id
_entity.type
_entity.pdbx_description
1 polymer ?
#
loop_
_entity_poly.entity_id
_entity_poly.type
_entity_poly.pdbx_seq_one_letter_code
_entity_poly.pdbx_strand_id
1 'polypeptide(L)'
;MVPKENWHSNKRPADEQEYSNEVEVRASVEPSEDELADLSRACDKLWDLDLNLLVPCKDYEIDCGEGKKEYQKEDMAQGSLFTWVSDDVFKKPTFARFLSLLDNYNPHQGCKEVVTSEERQEQASFIEEISRTAPIKYLHKYLASKGIVSETCQEFKRMITSLWFDLYGRGGTSGSSSAFEHVFVGETKQCGEVSGFHNMLQL
;
A
#
# COMPACT_ATOMS: atom_id res chain seq x y z
N MET A 1 14.34 -12.38 3.69
CA MET A 1 15.32 -11.25 3.68
C MET A 1 15.30 -10.70 2.27
N VAL A 2 14.68 -9.54 2.04
CA VAL A 2 14.43 -8.99 0.68
C VAL A 2 15.74 -8.76 -0.07
N PRO A 3 15.90 -9.22 -1.33
CA PRO A 3 17.09 -8.95 -2.12
C PRO A 3 17.32 -7.44 -2.30
N LYS A 4 18.44 -6.92 -1.75
CA LYS A 4 18.79 -5.48 -1.78
C LYS A 4 19.17 -4.95 -3.16
N GLU A 5 19.29 -5.81 -4.17
CA GLU A 5 19.89 -5.48 -5.46
C GLU A 5 19.10 -4.40 -6.23
N ASN A 6 17.77 -4.34 -6.06
CA ASN A 6 16.91 -3.30 -6.67
C ASN A 6 16.61 -2.12 -5.74
N TRP A 7 17.14 -2.11 -4.51
CA TRP A 7 16.86 -1.06 -3.54
C TRP A 7 17.44 0.28 -3.99
N HIS A 8 18.67 0.25 -4.51
CA HIS A 8 19.39 1.45 -4.90
C HIS A 8 18.79 2.17 -6.11
N SER A 9 18.16 1.44 -7.05
CA SER A 9 17.44 2.09 -8.17
C SER A 9 16.20 2.83 -7.70
N ASN A 10 15.58 2.37 -6.60
CA ASN A 10 14.35 2.96 -6.10
C ASN A 10 14.54 4.25 -5.28
N LYS A 11 15.78 4.55 -4.89
CA LYS A 11 16.17 5.75 -4.14
C LYS A 11 16.64 6.91 -5.04
N ARG A 12 16.60 6.77 -6.37
CA ARG A 12 16.93 7.86 -7.32
C ARG A 12 15.82 8.92 -7.36
N PRO A 13 16.06 10.12 -7.90
CA PRO A 13 14.99 11.06 -8.24
C PRO A 13 13.87 10.39 -9.04
N ALA A 14 12.61 10.66 -8.68
CA ALA A 14 11.45 9.96 -9.24
C ALA A 14 11.36 10.08 -10.77
N ASP A 15 11.82 11.18 -11.35
CA ASP A 15 11.87 11.44 -12.78
C ASP A 15 12.99 10.70 -13.53
N GLU A 16 13.98 10.17 -12.80
CA GLU A 16 15.10 9.37 -13.35
C GLU A 16 14.89 7.85 -13.24
N GLN A 17 13.77 7.43 -12.65
CA GLN A 17 13.47 6.03 -12.42
C GLN A 17 12.70 5.40 -13.58
N GLU A 18 12.87 4.09 -13.73
CA GLU A 18 12.06 3.28 -14.63
C GLU A 18 10.76 2.85 -13.93
N TYR A 19 9.65 2.90 -14.67
CA TYR A 19 8.32 2.53 -14.22
C TYR A 19 7.76 1.44 -15.11
N SER A 20 6.84 0.64 -14.58
CA SER A 20 6.12 -0.34 -15.39
C SER A 20 5.44 0.32 -16.58
N ASN A 21 5.38 -0.40 -17.70
CA ASN A 21 4.52 0.00 -18.81
C ASN A 21 3.08 0.15 -18.31
N GLU A 22 2.37 1.14 -18.85
CA GLU A 22 0.95 1.26 -18.58
C GLU A 22 0.25 -0.02 -19.03
N VAL A 23 -0.46 -0.67 -18.10
CA VAL A 23 -1.05 -1.96 -18.41
C VAL A 23 -2.16 -1.77 -19.44
N GLU A 24 -1.96 -2.32 -20.64
CA GLU A 24 -3.01 -2.56 -21.62
C GLU A 24 -3.85 -3.76 -21.15
N VAL A 25 -4.74 -3.53 -20.18
CA VAL A 25 -5.62 -4.60 -19.72
C VAL A 25 -6.65 -4.90 -20.80
N ARG A 26 -6.78 -6.18 -21.17
CA ARG A 26 -7.80 -6.67 -22.10
C ARG A 26 -9.22 -6.36 -21.61
N ALA A 27 -9.42 -6.35 -20.30
CA ALA A 27 -10.65 -5.91 -19.66
C ALA A 27 -10.71 -4.38 -19.58
N SER A 28 -11.87 -3.82 -19.93
CA SER A 28 -12.11 -2.39 -19.82
C SER A 28 -11.94 -1.91 -18.37
N VAL A 29 -11.22 -0.81 -18.22
CA VAL A 29 -11.13 -0.01 -16.98
C VAL A 29 -12.25 1.03 -16.87
N GLU A 30 -13.16 1.09 -17.83
CA GLU A 30 -14.34 1.96 -17.75
C GLU A 30 -15.39 1.34 -16.82
N PRO A 31 -15.90 2.08 -15.83
CA PRO A 31 -16.95 1.59 -14.94
C PRO A 31 -18.28 1.45 -15.68
N SER A 32 -18.96 0.32 -15.49
CA SER A 32 -20.32 0.12 -16.01
C SER A 32 -21.37 0.87 -15.18
N GLU A 33 -22.58 1.08 -15.71
CA GLU A 33 -23.69 1.69 -14.95
C GLU A 33 -24.00 0.90 -13.68
N ASP A 34 -23.95 -0.43 -13.78
CA ASP A 34 -24.14 -1.38 -12.69
C ASP A 34 -23.08 -1.22 -11.58
N GLU A 35 -21.82 -1.05 -11.95
CA GLU A 35 -20.73 -0.80 -11.00
C GLU A 35 -20.86 0.60 -10.37
N LEU A 36 -21.24 1.62 -11.15
CA LEU A 36 -21.49 2.97 -10.62
C LEU A 36 -22.66 2.99 -9.63
N ALA A 37 -23.64 2.10 -9.78
CA ALA A 37 -24.79 1.99 -8.89
C ALA A 37 -24.53 1.17 -7.62
N ASP A 38 -23.57 0.24 -7.62
CA ASP A 38 -23.30 -0.68 -6.52
C ASP A 38 -21.79 -0.76 -6.19
N LEU A 39 -21.43 -0.26 -5.00
CA LEU A 39 -20.05 -0.27 -4.52
C LEU A 39 -19.47 -1.70 -4.47
N SER A 40 -20.28 -2.71 -4.15
CA SER A 40 -19.81 -4.10 -4.07
C SER A 40 -19.32 -4.57 -5.44
N ARG A 41 -20.05 -4.25 -6.51
CA ARG A 41 -19.67 -4.58 -7.89
C ARG A 41 -18.41 -3.82 -8.32
N ALA A 42 -18.27 -2.57 -7.91
CA ALA A 42 -17.04 -1.81 -8.15
C ALA A 42 -15.83 -2.41 -7.41
N CYS A 43 -16.02 -2.94 -6.19
CA CYS A 43 -14.99 -3.65 -5.44
C CYS A 43 -14.61 -4.99 -6.11
N ASP A 44 -15.58 -5.78 -6.57
CA ASP A 44 -15.32 -6.99 -7.35
C ASP A 44 -14.52 -6.67 -8.61
N LYS A 45 -14.85 -5.57 -9.28
CA LYS A 45 -14.12 -5.10 -10.46
C LYS A 45 -12.68 -4.71 -10.15
N LEU A 46 -12.42 -4.04 -9.02
CA LEU A 46 -11.06 -3.73 -8.57
C LEU A 46 -10.25 -5.00 -8.31
N TRP A 47 -10.88 -6.03 -7.70
CA TRP A 47 -10.27 -7.33 -7.47
C TRP A 47 -9.85 -8.02 -8.78
N ASP A 48 -10.75 -8.06 -9.76
CA ASP A 48 -10.49 -8.68 -11.07
C ASP A 48 -9.38 -7.96 -11.87
N LEU A 49 -9.19 -6.66 -11.63
CA LEU A 49 -8.17 -5.86 -12.30
C LEU A 49 -6.79 -5.96 -11.64
N ASP A 50 -6.67 -6.54 -10.44
CA ASP A 50 -5.40 -6.62 -9.73
C ASP A 50 -4.51 -7.76 -10.24
N LEU A 51 -3.75 -7.46 -11.28
CA LEU A 51 -2.75 -8.36 -11.84
C LEU A 51 -1.51 -8.52 -10.96
N ASN A 52 -1.36 -7.70 -9.92
CA ASN A 52 -0.26 -7.77 -8.98
C ASN A 52 -0.59 -8.67 -7.78
N LEU A 53 -1.86 -9.06 -7.60
CA LEU A 53 -2.33 -9.93 -6.52
C LEU A 53 -1.46 -11.19 -6.39
N LEU A 54 -1.18 -11.54 -5.13
CA LEU A 54 -0.40 -12.73 -4.79
C LEU A 54 -1.33 -13.94 -4.68
N VAL A 55 -0.95 -15.04 -5.31
CA VAL A 55 -1.73 -16.26 -5.36
C VAL A 55 -1.22 -17.24 -4.29
N PRO A 56 -2.06 -17.69 -3.34
CA PRO A 56 -1.69 -18.72 -2.38
C PRO A 56 -1.15 -19.98 -3.06
N CYS A 57 -0.17 -20.62 -2.43
CA CYS A 57 0.53 -21.81 -2.93
C CYS A 57 1.35 -21.59 -4.22
N LYS A 58 1.45 -20.35 -4.70
CA LYS A 58 2.31 -19.96 -5.82
C LYS A 58 3.28 -18.85 -5.42
N ASP A 59 2.75 -17.77 -4.86
CA ASP A 59 3.52 -16.58 -4.49
C ASP A 59 3.84 -16.56 -2.99
N TYR A 60 3.02 -17.21 -2.16
CA TYR A 60 3.25 -17.39 -0.72
C TYR A 60 2.47 -18.59 -0.16
N GLU A 61 2.85 -19.03 1.04
CA GLU A 61 2.11 -20.01 1.84
C GLU A 61 2.00 -19.51 3.29
N ILE A 62 0.83 -19.72 3.88
CA ILE A 62 0.56 -19.38 5.29
C ILE A 62 0.30 -20.61 6.13
N ASP A 63 0.76 -20.57 7.37
CA ASP A 63 0.37 -21.48 8.45
C ASP A 63 -0.48 -20.69 9.45
N CYS A 64 -1.80 -20.89 9.40
CA CYS A 64 -2.72 -20.23 10.33
C CYS A 64 -2.61 -20.77 11.77
N GLY A 65 -1.82 -21.82 12.00
CA GLY A 65 -1.72 -22.51 13.28
C GLY A 65 -3.06 -23.08 13.75
N GLU A 66 -3.16 -23.31 15.06
CA GLU A 66 -4.42 -23.72 15.68
C GLU A 66 -5.24 -22.50 16.10
N GLY A 67 -6.56 -22.58 15.90
CA GLY A 67 -7.47 -21.52 16.32
C GLY A 67 -7.36 -21.27 17.83
N LYS A 68 -7.13 -20.01 18.21
CA LYS A 68 -7.04 -19.58 19.62
C LYS A 68 -8.39 -19.09 20.13
N LYS A 69 -8.85 -19.65 21.24
CA LYS A 69 -10.00 -19.13 21.99
C LYS A 69 -9.54 -18.09 23.00
N GLU A 70 -10.41 -17.12 23.30
CA GLU A 70 -10.12 -16.00 24.20
C GLU A 70 -9.57 -16.43 25.58
N TYR A 71 -10.02 -17.59 26.11
CA TYR A 71 -9.59 -18.09 27.41
C TYR A 71 -8.21 -18.80 27.38
N GLN A 72 -7.66 -19.13 26.22
CA GLN A 72 -6.37 -19.80 26.10
C GLN A 72 -5.25 -18.77 26.24
N LYS A 73 -4.41 -18.93 27.27
CA LYS A 73 -3.26 -18.05 27.50
C LYS A 73 -2.04 -18.43 26.68
N GLU A 74 -1.91 -19.71 26.35
CA GLU A 74 -0.77 -20.24 25.62
C GLU A 74 -0.75 -19.74 24.17
N ASP A 75 0.44 -19.68 23.60
CA ASP A 75 0.61 -19.44 22.18
C ASP A 75 0.29 -20.74 21.42
N MET A 76 -0.75 -20.66 20.57
CA MET A 76 -1.26 -21.79 19.78
C MET A 76 -0.70 -21.77 18.34
N ALA A 77 0.15 -20.80 18.02
CA ALA A 77 0.76 -20.62 16.70
C ALA A 77 2.22 -20.14 16.89
N GLN A 78 3.08 -21.03 17.39
CA GLN A 78 4.50 -20.73 17.60
C GLN A 78 5.29 -20.51 16.31
N GLY A 79 4.74 -20.93 15.17
CA GLY A 79 5.32 -20.74 13.85
C GLY A 79 5.12 -19.32 13.31
N SER A 80 5.90 -18.96 12.30
CA SER A 80 5.62 -17.78 11.49
C SER A 80 4.33 -17.97 10.71
N LEU A 81 3.49 -16.93 10.62
CA LEU A 81 2.28 -16.97 9.79
C LEU A 81 2.63 -17.27 8.34
N PHE A 82 3.70 -16.68 7.81
CA PHE A 82 4.23 -17.05 6.49
C PHE A 82 5.23 -18.18 6.64
N THR A 83 4.92 -19.32 6.02
CA THR A 83 5.88 -20.41 5.84
C THR A 83 6.94 -19.99 4.82
N TRP A 84 6.51 -19.35 3.74
CA TRP A 84 7.37 -18.70 2.76
C TRP A 84 6.61 -17.65 1.97
N VAL A 85 7.36 -16.69 1.44
CA VAL A 85 6.92 -15.72 0.42
C VAL A 85 7.99 -15.76 -0.67
N SER A 86 7.58 -15.87 -1.93
CA SER A 86 8.52 -15.89 -3.05
C SER A 86 9.28 -14.58 -3.14
N ASP A 87 10.60 -14.63 -3.30
CA ASP A 87 11.42 -13.42 -3.47
C ASP A 87 11.03 -12.61 -4.72
N ASP A 88 10.37 -13.24 -5.70
CA ASP A 88 9.85 -12.56 -6.90
C ASP A 88 8.70 -11.59 -6.58
N VAL A 89 7.99 -11.78 -5.47
CA VAL A 89 6.99 -10.83 -4.96
C VAL A 89 7.62 -9.46 -4.75
N PHE A 90 8.78 -9.41 -4.12
CA PHE A 90 9.48 -8.17 -3.79
C PHE A 90 10.15 -7.52 -5.00
N LYS A 91 10.25 -8.24 -6.12
CA LYS A 91 10.73 -7.71 -7.40
C LYS A 91 9.60 -7.07 -8.23
N LYS A 92 8.33 -7.31 -7.90
CA LYS A 92 7.21 -6.63 -8.56
C LYS A 92 7.32 -5.11 -8.30
N PRO A 93 7.27 -4.25 -9.33
CA PRO A 93 7.53 -2.83 -9.17
C PRO A 93 6.69 -2.15 -8.08
N THR A 94 5.39 -2.42 -8.01
CA THR A 94 4.49 -1.85 -6.98
C THR A 94 4.91 -2.24 -5.56
N PHE A 95 5.25 -3.51 -5.34
CA PHE A 95 5.71 -4.02 -4.05
C PHE A 95 7.08 -3.46 -3.69
N ALA A 96 8.01 -3.37 -4.65
CA ALA A 96 9.34 -2.81 -4.42
C ALA A 96 9.27 -1.33 -4.00
N ARG A 97 8.40 -0.53 -4.64
CA ARG A 97 8.13 0.86 -4.25
C ARG A 97 7.49 0.95 -2.88
N PHE A 98 6.50 0.09 -2.63
CA PHE A 98 5.82 0.04 -1.34
C PHE A 98 6.79 -0.29 -0.19
N LEU A 99 7.66 -1.29 -0.35
CA LEU A 99 8.70 -1.61 0.64
C LEU A 99 9.69 -0.47 0.86
N SER A 100 10.00 0.29 -0.19
CA SER A 100 10.87 1.47 -0.11
C SER A 100 10.22 2.65 0.61
N LEU A 101 8.93 2.59 0.94
CA LEU A 101 8.28 3.55 1.84
C LEU A 101 8.37 3.08 3.28
N LEU A 102 8.28 1.77 3.52
CA LEU A 102 8.20 1.18 4.87
C LEU A 102 9.49 1.32 5.67
N ASP A 103 10.65 1.38 5.02
CA ASP A 103 11.95 1.53 5.68
C ASP A 103 12.19 2.91 6.29
N ASN A 104 11.42 3.92 5.88
CA ASN A 104 11.55 5.28 6.42
C ASN A 104 10.93 5.43 7.81
N TYR A 105 9.97 4.58 8.15
CA TYR A 105 9.16 4.80 9.33
C TYR A 105 9.77 4.17 10.57
N ASN A 106 10.03 5.01 11.57
CA ASN A 106 10.42 4.58 12.90
C ASN A 106 9.18 4.50 13.79
N PRO A 107 8.81 3.32 14.33
CA PRO A 107 7.60 3.14 15.14
C PRO A 107 7.58 3.94 16.45
N HIS A 108 8.70 4.54 16.87
CA HIS A 108 8.79 5.28 18.12
C HIS A 108 8.16 6.69 18.00
N GLN A 109 6.89 6.80 18.40
CA GLN A 109 6.16 8.07 18.51
C GLN A 109 6.81 9.01 19.54
N GLY A 110 7.20 10.22 19.12
CA GLY A 110 7.66 11.26 20.06
C GLY A 110 8.40 12.44 19.44
N CYS A 111 8.87 12.32 18.20
CA CYS A 111 9.53 13.40 17.49
C CYS A 111 8.61 13.97 16.40
N LYS A 112 8.69 15.27 16.15
CA LYS A 112 8.09 15.88 14.95
C LYS A 112 8.73 15.23 13.74
N GLU A 113 7.92 14.58 12.91
CA GLU A 113 8.40 13.95 11.70
C GLU A 113 8.75 15.03 10.67
N VAL A 114 9.92 14.90 10.05
CA VAL A 114 10.39 15.80 9.00
C VAL A 114 10.52 14.96 7.75
N VAL A 115 9.55 15.09 6.85
CA VAL A 115 9.60 14.37 5.58
C VAL A 115 10.82 14.86 4.79
N THR A 116 11.77 13.97 4.53
CA THR A 116 13.00 14.26 3.81
C THR A 116 12.73 14.45 2.31
N SER A 117 13.72 14.95 1.56
CA SER A 117 13.61 15.01 0.10
C SER A 117 13.60 13.62 -0.54
N GLU A 118 14.27 12.65 0.08
CA GLU A 118 14.32 11.26 -0.37
C GLU A 118 12.97 10.58 -0.17
N GLU A 119 12.36 10.70 1.02
CA GLU A 119 11.01 10.20 1.29
C GLU A 119 9.96 10.80 0.35
N ARG A 120 10.05 12.11 0.04
CA ARG A 120 9.18 12.73 -0.96
C ARG A 120 9.34 12.13 -2.36
N GLN A 121 10.57 11.76 -2.74
CA GLN A 121 10.82 11.11 -4.03
C GLN A 121 10.21 9.70 -4.05
N GLU A 122 10.36 8.94 -2.97
CA GLU A 122 9.76 7.60 -2.87
C GLU A 122 8.24 7.64 -2.87
N GLN A 123 7.64 8.61 -2.17
CA GLN A 123 6.19 8.86 -2.21
C GLN A 123 5.73 9.17 -3.65
N ALA A 124 6.44 10.05 -4.36
CA ALA A 124 6.14 10.39 -5.74
C ALA A 124 6.28 9.16 -6.66
N SER A 125 7.35 8.38 -6.51
CA SER A 125 7.60 7.15 -7.27
C SER A 125 6.55 6.08 -6.99
N PHE A 126 6.13 5.90 -5.75
CA PHE A 126 5.08 4.95 -5.40
C PHE A 126 3.75 5.35 -6.03
N ILE A 127 3.37 6.63 -5.93
CA ILE A 127 2.14 7.15 -6.54
C ILE A 127 2.17 7.00 -8.06
N GLU A 128 3.30 7.32 -8.69
CA GLU A 128 3.48 7.13 -10.13
C GLU A 128 3.30 5.65 -10.50
N GLU A 129 3.99 4.73 -9.82
CA GLU A 129 3.93 3.29 -10.10
C GLU A 129 2.51 2.74 -9.95
N ILE A 130 1.82 3.00 -8.82
CA ILE A 130 0.47 2.46 -8.62
C ILE A 130 -0.54 3.09 -9.60
N SER A 131 -0.36 4.35 -10.00
CA SER A 131 -1.27 5.02 -10.93
C SER A 131 -1.30 4.41 -12.32
N ARG A 132 -0.27 3.62 -12.68
CA ARG A 132 -0.16 2.94 -13.97
C ARG A 132 -0.88 1.59 -13.96
N THR A 133 -1.24 1.08 -12.78
CA THR A 133 -1.98 -0.17 -12.61
C THR A 133 -3.45 -0.02 -12.99
N ALA A 134 -4.07 -1.11 -13.42
CA ALA A 134 -5.46 -1.11 -13.82
C ALA A 134 -6.46 -0.82 -12.68
N PRO A 135 -6.27 -1.32 -11.44
CA PRO A 135 -7.17 -0.98 -10.34
C PRO A 135 -7.19 0.52 -10.05
N ILE A 136 -6.04 1.21 -10.05
CA ILE A 136 -6.00 2.66 -9.78
C ILE A 136 -6.58 3.47 -10.95
N LYS A 137 -6.34 3.05 -12.19
CA LYS A 137 -6.99 3.67 -13.37
C LYS A 137 -8.50 3.52 -13.33
N TYR A 138 -9.00 2.35 -12.96
CA TYR A 138 -10.43 2.11 -12.77
C TYR A 138 -11.00 2.96 -11.64
N LEU A 139 -10.34 2.99 -10.47
CA LEU A 139 -10.74 3.82 -9.34
C LEU A 139 -10.83 5.30 -9.72
N HIS A 140 -9.85 5.82 -10.47
CA HIS A 140 -9.88 7.19 -10.98
C HIS A 140 -11.13 7.45 -11.81
N LYS A 141 -11.41 6.59 -12.80
CA LYS A 141 -12.58 6.70 -13.68
C LYS A 141 -13.90 6.56 -12.91
N TYR A 142 -13.97 5.61 -11.98
CA TYR A 142 -15.12 5.40 -11.10
C TYR A 142 -15.46 6.66 -10.30
N LEU A 143 -14.45 7.26 -9.64
CA LEU A 143 -14.64 8.47 -8.83
C LEU A 143 -14.93 9.70 -9.69
N ALA A 144 -14.31 9.81 -10.87
CA ALA A 144 -14.55 10.89 -11.82
C ALA A 144 -15.99 10.84 -12.36
N SER A 145 -16.47 9.66 -12.76
CA SER A 145 -17.87 9.44 -13.20
C SER A 145 -18.89 9.75 -12.10
N LYS A 146 -18.49 9.68 -10.82
CA LYS A 146 -19.32 10.11 -9.68
C LYS A 146 -19.18 11.59 -9.33
N GLY A 147 -18.34 12.35 -10.03
CA GLY A 147 -18.09 13.77 -9.77
C GLY A 147 -17.32 14.04 -8.47
N ILE A 148 -16.63 13.04 -7.92
CA ILE A 148 -15.90 13.15 -6.64
C ILE A 148 -14.49 13.70 -6.85
N VAL A 149 -13.85 13.36 -7.97
CA VAL A 149 -12.48 13.78 -8.31
C VAL A 149 -12.43 14.36 -9.71
N SER A 150 -11.36 15.11 -10.00
CA SER A 150 -11.09 15.61 -11.35
C SER A 150 -10.84 14.46 -12.33
N GLU A 151 -11.29 14.62 -13.56
CA GLU A 151 -10.97 13.72 -14.69
C GLU A 151 -9.47 13.74 -15.04
N THR A 152 -8.72 14.74 -14.56
CA THR A 152 -7.29 14.86 -14.84
C THR A 152 -6.47 13.94 -13.94
N CYS A 153 -5.71 13.02 -14.55
CA CYS A 153 -4.85 12.07 -13.83
C CYS A 153 -3.83 12.77 -12.90
N GLN A 154 -3.25 13.90 -13.31
CA GLN A 154 -2.33 14.68 -12.47
C GLN A 154 -2.99 15.21 -11.19
N GLU A 155 -4.23 15.71 -11.27
CA GLU A 155 -4.97 16.17 -10.10
C GLU A 155 -5.33 15.00 -9.17
N PHE A 156 -5.69 13.86 -9.77
CA PHE A 156 -5.97 12.65 -9.02
C PHE A 156 -4.75 12.15 -8.25
N LYS A 157 -3.56 12.11 -8.89
CA LYS A 157 -2.30 11.78 -8.22
C LYS A 157 -2.01 12.74 -7.07
N ARG A 158 -2.12 14.05 -7.28
CA ARG A 158 -1.95 15.06 -6.21
C ARG A 158 -2.89 14.82 -5.02
N MET A 159 -4.15 14.52 -5.31
CA MET A 159 -5.15 14.23 -4.28
C MET A 159 -4.78 12.98 -3.49
N ILE A 160 -4.41 11.88 -4.16
CA ILE A 160 -3.98 10.64 -3.47
C ILE A 160 -2.71 10.90 -2.65
N THR A 161 -1.72 11.62 -3.19
CA THR A 161 -0.50 11.97 -2.46
C THR A 161 -0.83 12.73 -1.17
N SER A 162 -1.65 13.78 -1.26
CA SER A 162 -2.07 14.57 -0.09
C SER A 162 -2.85 13.73 0.91
N LEU A 163 -3.82 12.93 0.44
CA LEU A 163 -4.64 12.07 1.29
C LEU A 163 -3.81 11.09 2.12
N TRP A 164 -2.79 10.48 1.52
CA TRP A 164 -2.00 9.42 2.15
C TRP A 164 -0.79 9.92 2.92
N PHE A 165 -0.11 10.96 2.44
CA PHE A 165 1.22 11.37 2.94
C PHE A 165 1.27 12.74 3.60
N ASP A 166 0.21 13.56 3.54
CA ASP A 166 0.20 14.80 4.32
C ASP A 166 0.13 14.46 5.81
N LEU A 167 1.07 15.03 6.57
CA LEU A 167 1.12 14.87 8.02
C LEU A 167 -0.02 15.63 8.69
N TYR A 168 -0.76 14.96 9.55
CA TYR A 168 -1.77 15.58 10.40
C TYR A 168 -1.41 15.42 11.88
N GLY A 169 -1.91 16.35 12.70
CA GLY A 169 -1.70 16.31 14.15
C GLY A 169 -2.80 15.52 14.85
N ARG A 170 -2.45 14.56 15.71
CA ARG A 170 -3.40 13.93 16.65
C ARG A 170 -3.33 14.67 17.99
N GLY A 171 -4.45 15.27 18.44
CA GLY A 171 -4.54 15.79 19.81
C GLY A 171 -3.72 17.05 20.13
N GLY A 172 -3.49 17.94 19.16
CA GLY A 172 -2.82 19.22 19.40
C GLY A 172 -1.29 19.20 19.27
N THR A 173 -0.69 18.05 18.97
CA THR A 173 0.70 17.96 18.50
C THR A 173 0.75 18.15 17.00
N SER A 174 1.63 19.03 16.51
CA SER A 174 1.77 19.33 15.09
C SER A 174 2.40 18.16 14.32
N GLY A 175 1.72 17.68 13.27
CA GLY A 175 2.26 16.85 12.17
C GLY A 175 3.16 15.70 12.60
N SER A 176 2.57 14.66 13.20
CA SER A 176 3.31 13.54 13.76
C SER A 176 3.13 12.22 13.01
N SER A 177 2.13 12.11 12.15
CA SER A 177 1.93 10.92 11.33
C SER A 177 1.06 11.19 10.10
N SER A 178 1.18 10.32 9.11
CA SER A 178 0.37 10.29 7.89
C SER A 178 -0.71 9.19 7.92
N ALA A 179 -1.64 9.21 6.96
CA ALA A 179 -2.63 8.14 6.83
C ALA A 179 -1.96 6.84 6.37
N PHE A 180 -0.88 6.94 5.58
CA PHE A 180 -0.10 5.79 5.13
C PHE A 180 0.50 5.02 6.30
N GLU A 181 1.15 5.72 7.24
CA GLU A 181 1.70 5.11 8.45
C GLU A 181 0.62 4.38 9.25
N HIS A 182 -0.50 5.05 9.48
CA HIS A 182 -1.57 4.51 10.31
C HIS A 182 -2.19 3.23 9.73
N VAL A 183 -2.29 3.12 8.41
CA VAL A 183 -2.93 1.97 7.74
C VAL A 183 -1.93 0.85 7.40
N PHE A 184 -0.72 1.21 6.96
CA PHE A 184 0.21 0.25 6.34
C PHE A 184 1.43 -0.09 7.19
N VAL A 185 1.90 0.84 8.02
CA VAL A 185 3.06 0.61 8.91
C VAL A 185 2.60 0.08 10.26
N GLY A 186 1.48 0.61 10.76
CA GLY A 186 1.03 0.42 12.12
C GLY A 186 1.76 1.35 13.09
N GLU A 187 1.05 1.76 14.14
CA GLU A 187 1.52 2.61 15.21
C GLU A 187 1.75 1.78 16.47
N THR A 188 2.95 1.84 17.07
CA THR A 188 3.17 1.33 18.43
C THR A 188 2.90 2.45 19.42
N LYS A 189 1.89 2.30 20.27
CA LYS A 189 1.70 3.20 21.41
C LYS A 189 2.85 3.03 22.40
N GLN A 190 3.09 4.05 23.22
CA GLN A 190 4.12 4.02 24.28
C GLN A 190 4.02 2.82 25.23
N CYS A 191 2.85 2.18 25.34
CA CYS A 191 2.63 1.00 26.16
C CYS A 191 3.02 -0.34 25.45
N GLY A 192 3.64 -0.28 24.27
CA GLY A 192 3.99 -1.47 23.49
C GLY A 192 2.80 -2.09 22.73
N GLU A 193 1.63 -1.45 22.74
CA GLU A 193 0.49 -1.87 21.91
C GLU A 193 0.69 -1.45 20.46
N VAL A 194 0.73 -2.41 19.55
CA VAL A 194 0.65 -2.15 18.10
C VAL A 194 -0.82 -1.94 17.74
N SER A 195 -1.13 -0.85 17.04
CA SER A 195 -2.43 -0.56 16.45
C SER A 195 -2.27 -0.20 14.98
N GLY A 196 -3.23 -0.57 14.11
CA GLY A 196 -3.16 -0.22 12.68
C GLY A 196 -2.27 -1.13 11.83
N PHE A 197 -1.88 -2.30 12.32
CA PHE A 197 -1.05 -3.26 11.59
C PHE A 197 -1.92 -4.22 10.77
N HIS A 198 -2.37 -3.76 9.60
CA HIS A 198 -3.31 -4.52 8.76
C HIS A 198 -2.71 -5.00 7.43
N ASN A 199 -1.45 -4.67 7.16
CA ASN A 199 -0.81 -5.07 5.91
C ASN A 199 -0.15 -6.44 6.01
N MET A 200 -0.59 -7.36 5.15
CA MET A 200 -0.06 -8.69 5.00
C MET A 200 1.46 -8.72 4.71
N LEU A 201 2.00 -7.74 4.01
CA LEU A 201 3.44 -7.68 3.67
C LEU A 201 4.34 -7.30 4.85
N GLN A 202 3.76 -6.71 5.90
CA GLN A 202 4.49 -6.30 7.09
C GLN A 202 4.47 -7.40 8.17
N LEU A 203 3.55 -8.36 8.08
CA LEU A 203 3.47 -9.57 8.92
C LEU A 203 4.58 -10.57 8.57
#